data_AF-A0A6I2ZT43-F1
#
_entry.id   AF-A0A6I2ZT43-F1
#
_cell.length_a   1.000
_cell.length_b   1.000
_cell.length_c   1.000
_cell.angle_alpha   90.00
_cell.angle_beta   90.00
_cell.angle_gamma   90.00
#
_symmetry.space_group_name_H-M   'P 1'
#
loop_
_entity.id
_entity.type
_entity.pdbx_description
1 polymer ?
#
loop_
_entity_poly.entity_id
_entity_poly.type
_entity_poly.pdbx_seq_one_letter_code
_entity_poly.pdbx_strand_id
1 'polypeptide(L)'
;AHQLRLRDIGGIIVIDFIDMEIKDNRRKVVEAFKTALSRDKTRTQVFDISELGLVEMTRKRIGEGLLTNFAGQCPECQGRGMLVNHDLLN
;
A
#
# COMPACT_ATOMS: atom_id res chain seq x y z
N ALA A 1 -9.92 0.85 -1.66
CA ALA A 1 -9.67 0.99 -3.11
C ALA A 1 -9.60 2.44 -3.63
N HIS A 2 -10.43 3.39 -3.15
CA HIS A 2 -10.48 4.75 -3.71
C HIS A 2 -9.13 5.48 -3.73
N GLN A 3 -8.36 5.44 -2.64
CA GLN A 3 -7.06 6.12 -2.54
C GLN A 3 -6.03 5.61 -3.56
N LEU A 4 -6.06 4.32 -3.92
CA LEU A 4 -5.17 3.78 -4.96
C LEU A 4 -5.42 4.45 -6.30
N ARG A 5 -6.70 4.72 -6.64
CA ARG A 5 -7.07 5.44 -7.87
C ARG A 5 -6.77 6.94 -7.77
N LEU A 6 -7.14 7.56 -6.66
CA LEU A 6 -7.03 9.01 -6.47
C LEU A 6 -5.56 9.47 -6.48
N ARG A 7 -4.67 8.67 -5.91
CA ARG A 7 -3.24 8.95 -5.83
C ARG A 7 -2.43 8.33 -6.98
N ASP A 8 -3.11 7.59 -7.86
CA ASP A 8 -2.51 6.74 -8.89
C ASP A 8 -1.33 5.89 -8.38
N ILE A 9 -1.57 5.15 -7.30
CA ILE A 9 -0.58 4.22 -6.72
C ILE A 9 -0.52 2.97 -7.59
N GLY A 10 0.67 2.60 -8.04
CA GLY A 10 0.90 1.40 -8.85
C GLY A 10 2.21 0.71 -8.49
N GLY A 11 2.30 -0.58 -8.83
CA GLY A 11 3.38 -1.48 -8.43
C GLY A 11 2.90 -2.51 -7.41
N ILE A 12 3.84 -3.02 -6.61
CA ILE A 12 3.57 -3.92 -5.49
C ILE A 12 3.05 -3.07 -4.32
N ILE A 13 1.92 -3.48 -3.76
CA ILE A 13 1.29 -2.84 -2.61
C ILE A 13 1.07 -3.90 -1.55
N VAL A 14 1.50 -3.61 -0.32
CA VAL A 14 1.28 -4.44 0.85
C VAL A 14 0.31 -3.71 1.78
N ILE A 15 -0.69 -4.43 2.26
CA ILE A 15 -1.73 -3.90 3.15
C ILE A 15 -1.73 -4.74 4.42
N ASP A 16 -1.50 -4.08 5.55
CA ASP A 16 -1.60 -4.68 6.86
C ASP A 16 -3.02 -4.41 7.41
N PHE A 17 -3.84 -5.46 7.47
CA PHE A 17 -5.19 -5.36 8.04
C PHE A 17 -5.14 -5.67 9.54
N ILE A 18 -6.12 -5.17 10.29
CA ILE A 18 -6.28 -5.51 11.71
C ILE A 18 -6.36 -7.04 11.86
N ASP A 19 -5.69 -7.56 12.88
CA ASP A 19 -5.67 -8.98 13.21
C ASP A 19 -7.07 -9.57 13.35
N MET A 20 -7.26 -10.72 12.74
CA MET A 20 -8.53 -11.45 12.70
C MET A 20 -8.28 -12.92 12.99
N GLU A 21 -8.73 -13.40 14.16
CA GLU A 21 -8.62 -14.80 14.55
C GLU A 21 -9.52 -15.71 13.68
N ILE A 22 -10.71 -15.22 13.35
CA ILE A 22 -11.69 -15.96 12.56
C ILE A 22 -11.32 -15.92 11.07
N LYS A 23 -10.99 -17.07 10.49
CA LYS A 23 -10.62 -17.20 9.06
C LYS A 23 -11.67 -16.61 8.11
N ASP A 24 -12.94 -16.74 8.45
CA ASP A 24 -14.03 -16.19 7.64
C ASP A 24 -14.07 -14.66 7.61
N ASN A 25 -13.62 -13.99 8.67
CA ASN A 25 -13.52 -12.53 8.65
C ASN A 25 -12.42 -12.07 7.68
N ARG A 26 -11.27 -12.76 7.67
CA ARG A 26 -10.18 -12.52 6.71
C ARG A 26 -10.68 -12.62 5.27
N ARG A 27 -11.41 -13.70 4.96
CA ARG A 27 -12.02 -13.90 3.64
C ARG A 27 -12.99 -12.77 3.27
N LYS A 28 -13.89 -12.37 4.19
CA LYS A 28 -14.85 -11.27 3.95
C LYS A 28 -14.14 -9.95 3.66
N VAL A 29 -13.07 -9.62 4.37
CA VAL A 29 -12.29 -8.40 4.13
C VAL A 29 -11.65 -8.41 2.74
N VAL A 30 -11.02 -9.52 2.35
CA VAL A 30 -10.40 -9.65 1.02
C VAL A 30 -11.45 -9.56 -0.09
N GLU A 31 -12.59 -10.21 0.05
CA GLU A 31 -13.69 -10.14 -0.94
C GLU A 31 -14.30 -8.74 -1.03
N ALA A 32 -14.50 -8.06 0.09
CA ALA A 32 -14.93 -6.66 0.10
C ALA A 32 -13.89 -5.76 -0.59
N PHE A 33 -12.60 -6.02 -0.38
CA PHE A 33 -11.52 -5.28 -1.02
C PHE A 33 -11.47 -5.50 -2.54
N LYS A 34 -11.55 -6.76 -3.00
CA LYS A 34 -11.69 -7.12 -4.44
C LYS A 34 -12.91 -6.46 -5.06
N THR A 35 -14.05 -6.48 -4.37
CA THR A 35 -15.29 -5.81 -4.82
C THR A 35 -15.09 -4.31 -4.97
N ALA A 36 -14.42 -3.65 -4.01
CA ALA A 36 -14.12 -2.21 -4.09
C ALA A 36 -13.15 -1.85 -5.23
N LEU A 37 -12.28 -2.79 -5.63
CA LEU A 37 -11.37 -2.66 -6.76
C LEU A 37 -12.04 -2.88 -8.12
N SER A 38 -13.23 -3.48 -8.18
CA SER A 38 -13.97 -3.69 -9.45
C SER A 38 -14.23 -2.41 -10.25
N ARG A 39 -14.25 -1.25 -9.58
CA ARG A 39 -14.40 0.08 -10.20
C ARG A 39 -13.08 0.65 -10.74
N ASP A 40 -11.96 -0.02 -10.49
CA ASP A 40 -10.66 0.37 -11.02
C ASP A 40 -10.50 -0.13 -12.45
N LYS A 41 -10.20 0.79 -13.37
CA LYS A 41 -9.99 0.47 -14.79
C LYS A 41 -8.59 -0.10 -15.04
N THR A 42 -7.69 -0.01 -14.06
CA THR A 42 -6.33 -0.55 -14.16
C THR A 42 -6.31 -2.02 -13.76
N ARG A 43 -5.44 -2.82 -14.38
CA ARG A 43 -5.30 -4.23 -14.04
C ARG A 43 -4.75 -4.37 -12.62
N THR A 44 -5.49 -5.07 -11.77
CA THR A 44 -5.09 -5.40 -10.40
C THR A 44 -5.05 -6.91 -10.19
N GLN A 45 -4.16 -7.37 -9.32
CA GLN A 45 -4.15 -8.74 -8.81
C GLN A 45 -4.02 -8.67 -7.30
N VAL A 46 -4.92 -9.33 -6.58
CA VAL A 46 -4.97 -9.34 -5.11
C VAL A 46 -4.82 -10.79 -4.65
N PHE A 47 -3.91 -11.03 -3.72
CA PHE A 47 -3.73 -12.32 -3.06
C PHE A 47 -4.52 -12.39 -1.76
N ASP A 48 -4.69 -13.59 -1.22
CA ASP A 48 -5.30 -13.76 0.10
C ASP A 48 -4.37 -13.26 1.21
N ILE A 49 -4.91 -13.10 2.42
CA ILE A 49 -4.13 -12.73 3.60
C ILE A 49 -3.10 -13.83 3.89
N SER A 50 -1.83 -13.46 3.95
CA SER A 50 -0.71 -14.35 4.28
C SER A 50 -0.75 -14.80 5.74
N GLU A 51 0.11 -15.76 6.09
CA GLU A 51 0.26 -16.19 7.49
C GLU A 51 0.79 -15.09 8.41
N LEU A 52 1.49 -14.09 7.84
CA LEU A 52 1.95 -12.89 8.56
C LEU A 52 0.85 -11.83 8.72
N GLY A 53 -0.38 -12.08 8.24
CA GLY A 53 -1.48 -11.12 8.33
C GLY A 53 -1.54 -10.08 7.19
N LEU A 54 -0.63 -10.17 6.22
CA LEU A 54 -0.49 -9.17 5.15
C LEU A 54 -1.29 -9.56 3.90
N VAL A 55 -1.89 -8.57 3.23
CA VAL A 55 -2.39 -8.71 1.87
C VAL A 55 -1.40 -8.12 0.89
N GLU A 56 -1.02 -8.93 -0.08
CA GLU A 56 -0.21 -8.51 -1.21
C GLU A 56 -1.11 -8.25 -2.42
N MET A 57 -0.82 -7.18 -3.17
CA MET A 57 -1.46 -6.94 -4.45
C MET A 57 -0.52 -6.26 -5.43
N THR A 58 -0.80 -6.42 -6.72
CA THR A 58 -0.21 -5.59 -7.78
C THR A 58 -1.29 -4.74 -8.43
N ARG A 59 -0.93 -3.50 -8.79
CA ARG A 59 -1.74 -2.61 -9.62
C ARG A 59 -0.88 -2.08 -10.75
N LYS A 60 -1.29 -2.29 -12.00
CA LYS A 60 -0.55 -1.81 -13.18
C LYS A 60 -0.33 -0.30 -13.07
N ARG A 61 0.93 0.12 -13.17
CA ARG A 61 1.31 1.54 -13.20
C ARG A 61 0.88 2.14 -14.55
N ILE A 62 0.12 3.23 -14.51
CA ILE A 62 -0.36 3.95 -15.71
C ILE A 62 0.38 5.28 -15.87
N GLY A 63 0.65 5.98 -14.76
CA GLY A 63 1.51 7.16 -14.71
C GLY A 63 2.51 7.10 -13.55
N GLU A 64 3.17 8.22 -13.29
CA GLU A 64 4.17 8.31 -12.21
C GLU A 64 3.57 8.44 -10.81
N GLY A 65 2.25 8.71 -10.70
CA GLY A 65 1.55 8.87 -9.44
C GLY A 65 1.60 10.31 -8.89
N LEU A 66 0.71 10.62 -7.95
CA LEU A 66 0.58 11.96 -7.38
C LEU A 66 1.83 12.39 -6.60
N LEU A 67 2.48 11.47 -5.89
CA LEU A 67 3.68 11.79 -5.11
C LEU A 67 4.84 12.22 -6.02
N THR A 68 5.08 11.50 -7.12
CA THR A 68 6.18 11.80 -8.05
C THR A 68 5.97 13.14 -8.76
N ASN A 69 4.72 13.48 -9.08
CA ASN A 69 4.41 14.71 -9.80
C ASN A 69 4.39 15.97 -8.91
N PHE A 70 4.12 15.84 -7.61
CA PHE A 70 3.85 16.99 -6.73
C PHE A 70 4.74 17.05 -5.49
N ALA A 71 5.69 16.12 -5.32
CA ALA A 71 6.62 16.12 -4.20
C ALA A 71 8.06 15.95 -4.66
N GLY A 72 8.98 16.55 -3.90
CA GLY A 72 10.43 16.32 -4.00
C GLY A 72 10.96 15.57 -2.78
N GLN A 73 12.21 15.12 -2.86
CA GLN A 73 12.89 14.51 -1.71
C GLN A 73 13.05 15.55 -0.58
N CYS A 74 12.70 15.18 0.66
CA CYS A 74 12.89 16.05 1.81
C CYS A 74 14.40 16.33 2.02
N PRO A 75 14.87 17.60 2.06
CA PRO A 75 16.29 17.90 2.18
C PRO A 75 16.87 17.51 3.54
N GLU A 76 16.05 17.54 4.59
CA GLU A 76 16.47 17.32 5.97
C GLU A 76 16.70 15.83 6.27
N CYS A 77 15.72 14.98 5.95
CA CYS A 77 15.81 13.54 6.19
C CYS A 77 16.21 12.73 4.95
N GLN A 78 16.38 13.38 3.79
CA GLN A 78 16.69 12.72 2.50
C GLN A 78 15.72 11.59 2.16
N GLY A 79 14.45 11.72 2.54
CA GLY A 79 13.42 10.70 2.32
C GLY A 79 13.38 9.58 3.36
N ARG A 80 14.25 9.58 4.38
CA ARG A 80 14.22 8.56 5.46
C ARG A 80 12.98 8.65 6.35
N GLY A 81 12.35 9.82 6.42
CA GLY A 81 11.22 10.06 7.34
C GLY A 81 11.61 10.19 8.82
N MET A 82 12.92 10.18 9.13
CA MET A 82 13.45 10.34 10.49
C MET A 82 14.82 11.02 10.47
N LEU A 83 15.14 11.72 11.56
CA LEU A 83 16.47 12.24 11.85
C LEU A 83 17.17 11.31 12.82
N VAL A 84 18.40 10.92 12.48
CA VAL A 84 19.20 10.05 13.32
C VAL A 84 20.02 10.95 14.24
N ASN A 85 19.90 10.75 15.54
CA ASN A 85 20.79 11.40 16.49
C ASN A 85 22.15 10.66 16.46
N HIS A 86 23.21 11.35 16.06
CA HIS A 86 24.56 10.81 15.96
C HIS A 86 25.39 11.00 17.24
N ASP A 87 24.90 11.71 18.25
CA ASP A 87 25.57 11.93 19.53
C ASP A 87 25.85 10.61 20.28
N LEU A 88 25.05 9.57 20.01
CA LEU A 88 25.16 8.22 20.59
C LEU A 88 26.07 7.28 19.80
N LEU A 89 26.63 7.73 18.67
CA LEU A 89 27.50 6.92 17.79
C LEU A 89 28.99 7.23 17.99
N ASN A 90 29.34 8.05 18.99
CA ASN A 90 30.71 8.38 19.39
C ASN A 90 31.07 7.77 20.74
#